data_AF-A0A7S4V7G1-F1
#
_entry.id   AF-A0A7S4V7G1-F1
#
_cell.length_a   1.000
_cell.length_b   1.000
_cell.length_c   1.000
_cell.angle_alpha   90.00
_cell.angle_beta   90.00
_cell.angle_gamma   90.00
#
_symmetry.space_group_name_H-M   'P 1'
#
loop_
_entity.id
_entity.type
_entity.pdbx_description
1 polymer ?
#
loop_
_entity_poly.entity_id
_entity_poly.type
_entity_poly.pdbx_seq_one_letter_code
_entity_poly.pdbx_strand_id
1 'polypeptide(L)'
;MKQVQHASTLVPLLNDKDSNVDMYPMLKAQLSHSDGIRGFFVSYLTGSSEEEEEEEEKNMVVPKSLRRAMKKVDAKELVPLACMNVIMPTAMVTMHTDPNLSSSSAKTAKRGKVILSTLLQDEADGEKDDFLALDNCLAMLEAADAAINTMEVEMDDDDDDDDEGDDVDEELVKYWQDFYVKWGYKETQLNDIITTISEVLA
;
A
#
# COMPACT_ATOMS: atom_id res chain seq x y z
N MET A 1 -6.77 -11.57 -15.57
CA MET A 1 -5.31 -11.46 -15.87
C MET A 1 -4.63 -12.78 -15.52
N LYS A 2 -3.71 -13.29 -16.35
CA LYS A 2 -2.99 -14.55 -16.07
C LYS A 2 -2.20 -14.51 -14.75
N GLN A 3 -1.70 -13.33 -14.38
CA GLN A 3 -0.93 -13.12 -13.14
C GLN A 3 -1.77 -13.35 -11.87
N VAL A 4 -3.04 -12.94 -11.87
CA VAL A 4 -3.98 -13.23 -10.77
C VAL A 4 -4.24 -14.74 -10.65
N GLN A 5 -4.35 -15.44 -11.78
CA GLN A 5 -4.53 -16.90 -11.76
C GLN A 5 -3.29 -17.61 -11.17
N HIS A 6 -2.09 -17.22 -11.58
CA HIS A 6 -0.86 -17.78 -11.00
C HIS A 6 -0.77 -17.49 -9.50
N ALA A 7 -1.02 -16.25 -9.09
CA ALA A 7 -0.99 -15.86 -7.69
C ALA A 7 -2.03 -16.61 -6.85
N SER A 8 -3.24 -16.84 -7.36
CA SER A 8 -4.27 -17.62 -6.67
C SER A 8 -3.87 -19.06 -6.37
N THR A 9 -2.90 -19.62 -7.11
CA THR A 9 -2.31 -20.93 -6.81
C THR A 9 -1.18 -20.84 -5.78
N LEU A 10 -0.44 -19.73 -5.73
CA LEU A 10 0.68 -19.53 -4.83
C LEU A 10 0.25 -19.14 -3.41
N VAL A 11 -0.80 -18.32 -3.27
CA VAL A 11 -1.25 -17.77 -1.97
C VAL A 11 -1.62 -18.88 -0.97
N PRO A 12 -2.41 -19.91 -1.32
CA PRO A 12 -2.71 -21.00 -0.37
C PRO A 12 -1.46 -21.74 0.11
N LEU A 13 -0.50 -21.98 -0.80
CA LEU A 13 0.77 -22.63 -0.47
C LEU A 13 1.69 -21.77 0.42
N LEU A 14 1.50 -20.45 0.38
CA LEU A 14 2.24 -19.51 1.22
C LEU A 14 1.70 -19.49 2.66
N ASN A 15 0.40 -19.73 2.83
CA ASN A 15 -0.29 -19.74 4.11
C ASN A 15 -0.30 -21.13 4.78
N ASP A 16 0.01 -22.19 4.02
CA ASP A 16 0.14 -23.56 4.55
C ASP A 16 1.37 -23.68 5.46
N LYS A 17 1.12 -23.74 6.78
CA LYS A 17 2.15 -23.84 7.83
C LYS A 17 2.88 -25.19 7.83
N ASP A 18 2.30 -26.22 7.21
CA ASP A 18 2.88 -27.56 7.14
C ASP A 18 3.66 -27.81 5.83
N SER A 19 3.63 -26.85 4.90
CA SER A 19 4.36 -26.92 3.64
C SER A 19 5.86 -26.72 3.84
N ASN A 20 6.66 -27.71 3.43
CA ASN A 20 8.12 -27.62 3.33
C ASN A 20 8.60 -27.05 1.98
N VAL A 21 7.69 -26.53 1.15
CA VAL A 21 8.04 -26.03 -0.18
C VAL A 21 8.70 -24.66 -0.07
N ASP A 22 9.92 -24.52 -0.59
CA ASP A 22 10.54 -23.19 -0.73
C ASP A 22 9.83 -22.39 -1.83
N MET A 23 8.94 -21.48 -1.40
CA MET A 23 8.16 -20.63 -2.28
C MET A 23 8.96 -19.48 -2.90
N TYR A 24 10.19 -19.23 -2.41
CA TYR A 24 10.97 -18.06 -2.85
C TYR A 24 11.22 -17.99 -4.36
N PRO A 25 11.61 -19.07 -5.09
CA PRO A 25 11.82 -19.00 -6.53
C PRO A 25 10.55 -18.63 -7.32
N MET A 26 9.40 -19.15 -6.89
CA MET A 26 8.10 -18.88 -7.53
C MET A 26 7.66 -17.45 -7.27
N LEU A 27 7.78 -16.98 -6.02
CA LEU A 27 7.47 -15.60 -5.64
C LEU A 27 8.40 -14.60 -6.34
N LYS A 28 9.69 -14.90 -6.41
CA LYS A 28 10.65 -14.06 -7.13
C LYS A 28 10.29 -13.94 -8.62
N ALA A 29 9.89 -15.04 -9.25
CA ALA A 29 9.45 -15.01 -10.64
C ALA A 29 8.14 -14.21 -10.79
N GLN A 30 7.16 -14.44 -9.91
CA GLN A 30 5.88 -13.73 -9.91
C GLN A 30 6.06 -12.22 -9.72
N LEU A 31 6.99 -11.79 -8.88
CA LEU A 31 7.20 -10.37 -8.55
C LEU A 31 8.25 -9.70 -9.45
N SER A 32 8.72 -10.36 -10.51
CA SER A 32 9.81 -9.85 -11.36
C SER A 32 9.43 -8.68 -12.28
N HIS A 33 8.15 -8.30 -12.32
CA HIS A 33 7.62 -7.20 -13.12
C HIS A 33 6.32 -6.66 -12.53
N SER A 34 6.02 -5.39 -12.76
CA SER A 34 4.83 -4.68 -12.25
C SER A 34 3.49 -5.42 -12.41
N ASP A 35 3.20 -6.03 -13.57
CA ASP A 35 1.98 -6.82 -13.77
C ASP A 35 1.88 -8.05 -12.83
N GLY A 36 3.03 -8.61 -12.50
CA GLY A 36 3.15 -9.78 -11.64
C GLY A 36 2.98 -9.41 -10.17
N ILE A 37 3.55 -8.28 -9.76
CA ILE A 37 3.32 -7.65 -8.45
C ILE A 37 1.82 -7.33 -8.28
N ARG A 38 1.21 -6.64 -9.25
CA ARG A 38 -0.23 -6.31 -9.25
C ARG A 38 -1.09 -7.55 -9.13
N GLY A 39 -0.85 -8.55 -9.98
CA GLY A 39 -1.60 -9.80 -9.96
C GLY A 39 -1.46 -10.54 -8.63
N PHE A 40 -0.26 -10.52 -8.03
CA PHE A 40 0.00 -11.10 -6.73
C PHE A 40 -0.72 -10.37 -5.61
N PHE A 41 -0.60 -9.05 -5.51
CA PHE A 41 -1.27 -8.25 -4.49
C PHE A 41 -2.79 -8.37 -4.56
N VAL A 42 -3.38 -8.41 -5.75
CA VAL A 42 -4.82 -8.68 -5.88
C VAL A 42 -5.17 -10.01 -5.21
N SER A 43 -4.52 -11.12 -5.58
CA SER A 43 -4.85 -12.42 -4.99
C SER A 43 -4.50 -12.55 -3.51
N TYR A 44 -3.38 -11.99 -3.07
CA TYR A 44 -2.90 -12.11 -1.70
C TYR A 44 -3.71 -11.25 -0.73
N LEU A 45 -4.03 -10.02 -1.11
CA LEU A 45 -4.76 -9.09 -0.24
C LEU A 45 -6.25 -9.42 -0.20
N THR A 46 -6.84 -9.95 -1.28
CA THR A 46 -8.27 -10.29 -1.29
C THR A 46 -8.56 -11.77 -1.05
N GLY A 47 -7.53 -12.63 -0.97
CA GLY A 47 -7.70 -14.06 -0.78
C GLY A 47 -7.82 -14.42 0.69
N SER A 48 -9.02 -14.80 1.15
CA SER A 48 -9.31 -15.69 2.28
C SER A 48 -10.78 -16.12 2.22
N SER A 49 -11.09 -17.29 2.78
CA SER A 49 -12.45 -17.72 3.10
C SER A 49 -12.82 -17.34 4.54
N GLU A 50 -14.12 -17.12 4.80
CA GLU A 50 -14.69 -16.64 6.06
C GLU A 50 -14.25 -17.42 7.32
N GLU A 51 -13.79 -18.66 7.19
CA GLU A 51 -13.40 -19.55 8.30
C GLU A 51 -11.97 -19.29 8.86
N GLU A 52 -11.09 -18.61 8.12
CA GLU A 52 -9.71 -18.32 8.54
C GLU A 52 -9.57 -16.95 9.25
N GLU A 53 -10.68 -16.21 9.38
CA GLU A 53 -10.65 -14.77 9.63
C GLU A 53 -10.38 -14.35 11.08
N GLU A 54 -10.81 -15.12 12.10
CA GLU A 54 -10.72 -14.68 13.50
C GLU A 54 -9.33 -14.86 14.15
N GLU A 55 -8.54 -15.85 13.71
CA GLU A 55 -7.18 -16.08 14.22
C GLU A 55 -6.10 -15.30 13.45
N GLU A 56 -6.31 -15.05 12.16
CA GLU A 56 -5.36 -14.30 11.31
C GLU A 56 -5.26 -12.82 11.72
N GLU A 57 -6.35 -12.22 12.21
CA GLU A 57 -6.40 -10.79 12.51
C GLU A 57 -5.44 -10.32 13.62
N LYS A 58 -5.08 -11.20 14.57
CA LYS A 58 -4.25 -10.82 15.72
C LYS A 58 -2.74 -11.00 15.49
N ASN A 59 -2.33 -11.76 14.48
CA ASN A 59 -0.93 -12.09 14.21
C ASN A 59 -0.60 -12.02 12.71
N MET A 60 -1.25 -11.13 11.98
CA MET A 60 -0.99 -10.97 10.55
C MET A 60 0.44 -10.47 10.33
N VAL A 61 1.30 -11.35 9.81
CA VAL A 61 2.70 -11.09 9.51
C VAL A 61 2.98 -11.52 8.08
N VAL A 62 3.76 -10.73 7.35
CA VAL A 62 4.19 -11.08 6.00
C VAL A 62 5.05 -12.36 6.05
N PRO A 63 4.67 -13.43 5.32
CA PRO A 63 5.44 -14.68 5.29
C PRO A 63 6.90 -14.44 4.89
N LYS A 64 7.84 -15.14 5.55
CA LYS A 64 9.29 -14.91 5.38
C LYS A 64 9.76 -15.06 3.93
N SER A 65 9.22 -16.03 3.20
CA SER A 65 9.52 -16.27 1.78
C SER A 65 9.04 -15.11 0.90
N LEU A 66 7.89 -14.51 1.22
CA LEU A 66 7.36 -13.31 0.54
C LEU A 66 8.19 -12.07 0.89
N ARG A 67 8.50 -11.80 2.16
CA ARG A 67 9.39 -10.71 2.57
C ARG A 67 10.75 -10.81 1.87
N ARG A 68 11.34 -12.01 1.83
CA ARG A 68 12.60 -12.27 1.11
C ARG A 68 12.48 -12.00 -0.40
N ALA A 69 11.36 -12.36 -1.03
CA ALA A 69 11.14 -12.09 -2.44
C ALA A 69 11.02 -10.59 -2.71
N MET A 70 10.21 -9.87 -1.93
CA MET A 70 10.01 -8.41 -2.02
C MET A 70 11.32 -7.61 -1.90
N LYS A 71 12.25 -8.06 -1.03
CA LYS A 71 13.60 -7.49 -0.90
C LYS A 71 14.45 -7.55 -2.19
N LYS A 72 14.08 -8.38 -3.16
CA LYS A 72 14.81 -8.55 -4.43
C LYS A 72 14.07 -7.97 -5.63
N VAL A 73 12.91 -7.38 -5.40
CA VAL A 73 12.12 -6.67 -6.41
C VAL A 73 12.63 -5.23 -6.51
N ASP A 74 12.51 -4.63 -7.68
CA ASP A 74 12.73 -3.19 -7.83
C ASP A 74 11.77 -2.41 -6.91
N ALA A 75 12.32 -1.67 -5.96
CA ALA A 75 11.55 -0.90 -5.00
C ALA A 75 10.72 0.19 -5.69
N LYS A 76 11.19 0.73 -6.82
CA LYS A 76 10.46 1.75 -7.61
C LYS A 76 9.19 1.20 -8.26
N GLU A 77 9.11 -0.11 -8.49
CA GLU A 77 7.87 -0.76 -8.92
C GLU A 77 7.02 -1.24 -7.74
N LEU A 78 7.65 -1.83 -6.72
CA LEU A 78 6.95 -2.46 -5.60
C LEU A 78 6.27 -1.44 -4.67
N VAL A 79 6.97 -0.37 -4.29
CA VAL A 79 6.52 0.57 -3.26
C VAL A 79 5.27 1.33 -3.71
N PRO A 80 5.21 1.97 -4.89
CA PRO A 80 4.00 2.65 -5.33
C PRO A 80 2.79 1.71 -5.41
N LEU A 81 3.00 0.46 -5.80
CA LEU A 81 1.95 -0.56 -5.83
C LEU A 81 1.50 -0.95 -4.41
N ALA A 82 2.41 -1.05 -3.45
CA ALA A 82 2.05 -1.31 -2.05
C ALA A 82 1.23 -0.16 -1.47
N CYS A 83 1.67 1.10 -1.67
CA CYS A 83 0.94 2.31 -1.27
C CYS A 83 -0.47 2.34 -1.88
N MET A 84 -0.58 2.09 -3.19
CA MET A 84 -1.86 2.02 -3.90
C MET A 84 -2.83 0.98 -3.32
N ASN A 85 -2.30 -0.18 -2.87
CA ASN A 85 -3.10 -1.24 -2.24
C ASN A 85 -3.45 -0.95 -0.77
N VAL A 86 -3.04 0.19 -0.23
CA VAL A 86 -3.54 0.74 1.04
C VAL A 86 -4.55 1.84 0.76
N ILE A 87 -4.17 2.89 0.03
CA ILE A 87 -5.00 4.09 -0.11
C ILE A 87 -6.32 3.84 -0.84
N MET A 88 -6.30 3.04 -1.91
CA MET A 88 -7.51 2.79 -2.71
C MET A 88 -8.55 2.04 -1.89
N PRO A 89 -8.25 0.87 -1.30
CA PRO A 89 -9.22 0.18 -0.47
C PRO A 89 -9.63 1.00 0.76
N THR A 90 -8.73 1.78 1.38
CA THR A 90 -9.09 2.70 2.48
C THR A 90 -10.17 3.69 2.06
N ALA A 91 -9.97 4.42 0.95
CA ALA A 91 -10.96 5.36 0.42
C ALA A 91 -12.29 4.66 0.06
N MET A 92 -12.24 3.40 -0.38
CA MET A 92 -13.42 2.64 -0.77
C MET A 92 -14.25 2.17 0.42
N VAL A 93 -13.69 2.09 1.64
CA VAL A 93 -14.44 1.71 2.86
C VAL A 93 -15.63 2.64 3.07
N THR A 94 -15.43 3.95 2.97
CA THR A 94 -16.47 4.96 3.20
C THR A 94 -17.24 5.32 1.93
N MET A 95 -16.74 4.93 0.75
CA MET A 95 -17.43 5.16 -0.53
C MET A 95 -18.51 4.10 -0.83
N HIS A 96 -18.32 2.86 -0.40
CA HIS A 96 -19.27 1.79 -0.67
C HIS A 96 -20.53 1.90 0.20
N THR A 97 -21.70 1.88 -0.43
CA THR A 97 -23.00 1.77 0.25
C THR A 97 -23.33 0.33 0.65
N ASP A 98 -22.69 -0.65 0.01
CA ASP A 98 -22.83 -2.08 0.32
C ASP A 98 -21.88 -2.46 1.48
N PRO A 99 -22.41 -2.93 2.63
CA PRO A 99 -21.61 -3.34 3.77
C PRO A 99 -20.57 -4.43 3.44
N ASN A 100 -20.86 -5.33 2.51
CA ASN A 100 -19.95 -6.40 2.12
C ASN A 100 -18.75 -5.85 1.35
N LEU A 101 -18.98 -4.90 0.46
CA LEU A 101 -17.90 -4.25 -0.30
C LEU A 101 -17.05 -3.34 0.59
N SER A 102 -17.67 -2.63 1.52
CA SER A 102 -16.97 -1.84 2.54
C SER A 102 -16.09 -2.72 3.42
N SER A 103 -16.63 -3.84 3.93
CA SER A 103 -15.88 -4.83 4.72
C SER A 103 -14.72 -5.45 3.92
N SER A 104 -14.95 -5.83 2.66
CA SER A 104 -13.91 -6.36 1.79
C SER A 104 -12.78 -5.35 1.52
N SER A 105 -13.14 -4.08 1.36
CA SER A 105 -12.17 -2.99 1.20
C SER A 105 -11.37 -2.78 2.48
N ALA A 106 -12.02 -2.77 3.64
CA ALA A 106 -11.36 -2.64 4.93
C ALA A 106 -10.36 -3.78 5.18
N LYS A 107 -10.74 -5.02 4.85
CA LYS A 107 -9.84 -6.19 4.91
C LYS A 107 -8.62 -6.02 4.00
N THR A 108 -8.84 -5.57 2.76
CA THR A 108 -7.78 -5.34 1.79
C THR A 108 -6.81 -4.25 2.28
N ALA A 109 -7.34 -3.12 2.77
CA ALA A 109 -6.54 -2.04 3.34
C ALA A 109 -5.71 -2.53 4.53
N LYS A 110 -6.32 -3.24 5.48
CA LYS A 110 -5.63 -3.82 6.65
C LYS A 110 -4.46 -4.71 6.25
N ARG A 111 -4.65 -5.59 5.27
CA ARG A 111 -3.57 -6.45 4.72
C ARG A 111 -2.49 -5.65 4.01
N GLY A 112 -2.90 -4.63 3.25
CA GLY A 112 -1.98 -3.70 2.58
C GLY A 112 -1.09 -2.97 3.58
N LYS A 113 -1.65 -2.51 4.70
CA LYS A 113 -0.89 -1.86 5.78
C LYS A 113 0.22 -2.75 6.30
N VAL A 114 -0.06 -4.05 6.53
CA VAL A 114 0.95 -5.00 7.02
C VAL A 114 2.13 -5.14 6.05
N ILE A 115 1.85 -5.15 4.74
CA ILE A 115 2.90 -5.17 3.71
C ILE A 115 3.70 -3.86 3.75
N LEU A 116 3.02 -2.71 3.78
CA LEU A 116 3.68 -1.41 3.77
C LEU A 116 4.54 -1.16 5.02
N SER A 117 4.02 -1.47 6.22
CA SER A 117 4.77 -1.42 7.48
C SER A 117 5.98 -2.36 7.47
N THR A 118 5.88 -3.53 6.81
CA THR A 118 7.04 -4.43 6.64
C THR A 118 8.13 -3.82 5.76
N LEU A 119 7.75 -3.09 4.70
CA LEU A 119 8.69 -2.40 3.82
C LEU A 119 9.39 -1.25 4.56
N LEU A 120 8.65 -0.47 5.34
CA LEU A 120 9.21 0.59 6.20
C LEU A 120 10.19 0.02 7.23
N GLN A 121 9.84 -1.12 7.86
CA GLN A 121 10.76 -1.78 8.78
C GLN A 121 12.04 -2.25 8.08
N ASP A 122 11.94 -2.82 6.88
CA ASP A 122 13.10 -3.23 6.09
C ASP A 122 14.03 -2.04 5.75
N GLU A 123 13.46 -0.86 5.48
CA GLU A 123 14.23 0.38 5.25
C GLU A 123 14.91 0.86 6.54
N ALA A 124 14.18 0.89 7.66
CA ALA A 124 14.72 1.29 8.97
C ALA A 124 15.85 0.38 9.48
N ASP A 125 15.77 -0.92 9.18
CA ASP A 125 16.82 -1.91 9.51
C ASP A 125 18.09 -1.75 8.63
N GLY A 126 18.10 -0.79 7.69
CA GLY A 126 19.22 -0.52 6.78
C GLY A 126 19.38 -1.59 5.70
N GLU A 127 18.32 -2.35 5.39
CA GLU A 127 18.36 -3.34 4.33
C GLU A 127 18.14 -2.75 2.92
N LYS A 128 17.79 -1.46 2.84
CA LYS A 128 17.65 -0.68 1.62
C LYS A 128 18.22 0.72 1.80
N ASP A 129 18.93 1.21 0.78
CA ASP A 129 19.56 2.54 0.80
C ASP A 129 18.58 3.67 0.42
N ASP A 130 17.47 3.32 -0.25
CA ASP A 130 16.47 4.28 -0.70
C ASP A 130 15.23 4.15 0.20
N PHE A 131 14.89 5.18 0.98
CA PHE A 131 13.75 5.25 1.92
C PHE A 131 12.41 5.44 1.21
N LEU A 132 12.22 4.77 0.06
CA LEU A 132 11.11 5.03 -0.85
C LEU A 132 9.74 4.82 -0.22
N ALA A 133 9.59 3.82 0.67
CA ALA A 133 8.32 3.60 1.35
C ALA A 133 8.01 4.74 2.33
N LEU A 134 9.01 5.25 3.04
CA LEU A 134 8.87 6.41 3.91
C LEU A 134 8.53 7.66 3.09
N ASP A 135 9.30 7.95 2.04
CA ASP A 135 9.10 9.11 1.17
C ASP A 135 7.70 9.12 0.56
N ASN A 136 7.23 7.96 0.08
CA ASN A 136 5.86 7.83 -0.43
C ASN A 136 4.81 8.06 0.66
N CYS A 137 5.02 7.57 1.88
CA CYS A 137 4.08 7.80 2.97
C CYS A 137 3.98 9.27 3.36
N LEU A 138 5.11 9.97 3.47
CA LEU A 138 5.13 11.40 3.77
C LEU A 138 4.48 12.21 2.65
N ALA A 139 4.84 11.95 1.40
CA ALA A 139 4.24 12.62 0.24
C ALA A 139 2.73 12.37 0.12
N MET A 140 2.25 11.16 0.47
CA MET A 140 0.82 10.87 0.51
C MET A 140 0.07 11.68 1.58
N LEU A 141 0.67 11.87 2.76
CA LEU A 141 0.08 12.67 3.84
C LEU A 141 -0.01 14.14 3.43
N GLU A 142 1.08 14.69 2.95
CA GLU A 142 1.14 16.09 2.49
C GLU A 142 0.19 16.35 1.33
N ALA A 143 0.19 15.47 0.31
CA ALA A 143 -0.73 15.59 -0.81
C ALA A 143 -2.21 15.53 -0.38
N ALA A 144 -2.54 14.73 0.65
CA ALA A 144 -3.91 14.59 1.14
C ALA A 144 -4.32 15.81 1.96
N ASP A 145 -3.45 16.30 2.84
CA ASP A 145 -3.66 17.50 3.64
C ASP A 145 -3.82 18.74 2.73
N ALA A 146 -2.91 18.91 1.77
CA ALA A 146 -3.02 19.95 0.75
C ALA A 146 -4.34 19.84 -0.02
N ALA A 147 -4.74 18.64 -0.47
CA ALA A 147 -6.00 18.46 -1.19
C ALA A 147 -7.24 18.84 -0.35
N ILE A 148 -7.19 18.68 0.98
CA ILE A 148 -8.26 19.13 1.89
C ILE A 148 -8.22 20.66 2.03
N ASN A 149 -7.05 21.24 2.29
CA ASN A 149 -6.91 22.67 2.58
C ASN A 149 -7.04 23.56 1.33
N THR A 150 -6.70 23.04 0.15
CA THR A 150 -6.87 23.75 -1.14
C THR A 150 -8.33 23.72 -1.63
N MET A 151 -9.23 22.94 -1.00
CA MET A 151 -10.67 23.03 -1.29
C MET A 151 -11.32 24.32 -0.74
N GLU A 152 -10.60 25.10 0.09
CA GLU A 152 -11.13 26.35 0.68
C GLU A 152 -10.47 27.64 0.16
N VAL A 153 -9.45 27.59 -0.69
CA VAL A 153 -8.71 28.80 -1.11
C VAL A 153 -8.56 28.85 -2.63
N GLU A 154 -9.25 29.80 -3.27
CA GLU A 154 -8.95 30.23 -4.64
C GLU A 154 -7.48 30.67 -4.67
N MET A 155 -6.73 30.18 -5.66
CA MET A 155 -5.31 30.50 -5.88
C MET A 155 -5.10 32.02 -5.90
N ASP A 156 -4.51 32.57 -4.84
CA ASP A 156 -3.69 33.77 -4.94
C ASP A 156 -2.26 33.27 -5.13
N ASP A 157 -1.78 33.40 -6.37
CA ASP A 157 -0.38 33.23 -6.77
C ASP A 157 0.44 34.34 -6.12
N ASP A 158 0.95 34.15 -4.90
CA ASP A 158 2.11 34.89 -4.35
C ASP A 158 2.49 34.24 -3.00
N ASP A 159 3.59 33.50 -2.94
CA ASP A 159 4.76 33.91 -2.15
C ASP A 159 5.82 32.80 -2.11
N ASP A 160 7.03 33.21 -2.51
CA ASP A 160 8.30 32.56 -2.24
C ASP A 160 8.54 32.49 -0.72
N ASP A 161 8.61 31.31 -0.14
CA ASP A 161 9.28 31.11 1.15
C ASP A 161 10.22 29.90 1.05
N ASP A 162 11.52 30.21 0.96
CA ASP A 162 12.65 29.29 1.18
C ASP A 162 12.64 28.85 2.66
N ASP A 163 11.87 27.82 3.02
CA ASP A 163 12.05 27.08 4.27
C ASP A 163 12.86 25.82 3.98
N GLU A 164 14.11 25.78 4.43
CA GLU A 164 14.96 24.58 4.41
C GLU A 164 14.44 23.56 5.45
N GLY A 165 13.23 23.07 5.25
CA GLY A 165 12.67 21.90 5.94
C GLY A 165 13.26 20.61 5.37
N ASP A 166 13.07 19.48 6.05
CA ASP A 166 13.30 18.16 5.47
C ASP A 166 12.27 17.97 4.33
N ASP A 167 12.56 18.55 3.16
CA ASP A 167 11.61 18.69 2.06
C ASP A 167 11.25 17.31 1.53
N VAL A 168 9.98 16.96 1.73
CA VAL A 168 9.35 15.86 1.02
C VAL A 168 9.46 16.14 -0.46
N ASP A 169 9.85 15.14 -1.25
CA ASP A 169 10.04 15.28 -2.70
C ASP A 169 8.78 15.88 -3.37
N GLU A 170 8.88 17.13 -3.83
CA GLU A 170 7.78 17.88 -4.45
C GLU A 170 7.19 17.16 -5.67
N GLU A 171 8.01 16.46 -6.47
CA GLU A 171 7.53 15.69 -7.62
C GLU A 171 6.68 14.50 -7.13
N LEU A 172 7.06 13.89 -6.01
CA LEU A 172 6.32 12.79 -5.40
C LEU A 172 5.01 13.27 -4.76
N VAL A 173 5.01 14.42 -4.08
CA VAL A 173 3.79 15.05 -3.55
C VAL A 173 2.82 15.33 -4.70
N LYS A 174 3.30 15.98 -5.77
CA LYS A 174 2.50 16.27 -6.96
C LYS A 174 1.94 15.02 -7.62
N TYR A 175 2.72 13.94 -7.70
CA TYR A 175 2.25 12.66 -8.20
C TYR A 175 1.05 12.12 -7.40
N TRP A 176 1.08 12.21 -6.07
CA TRP A 176 -0.02 11.77 -5.22
C TRP A 176 -1.23 12.72 -5.26
N GLN A 177 -1.00 14.03 -5.39
CA GLN A 177 -2.08 15.01 -5.64
C GLN A 177 -2.82 14.67 -6.94
N ASP A 178 -2.10 14.48 -8.05
CA ASP A 178 -2.66 14.07 -9.33
C ASP A 178 -3.42 12.75 -9.21
N PHE A 179 -2.91 11.81 -8.41
CA PHE A 179 -3.60 10.56 -8.13
C PHE A 179 -4.94 10.79 -7.43
N TYR A 180 -4.98 11.58 -6.34
CA TYR A 180 -6.22 11.85 -5.61
C TYR A 180 -7.27 12.59 -6.46
N VAL A 181 -6.84 13.58 -7.25
CA VAL A 181 -7.69 14.31 -8.19
C VAL A 181 -8.26 13.37 -9.25
N LYS A 182 -7.41 12.53 -9.84
CA LYS A 182 -7.82 11.57 -10.88
C LYS A 182 -8.88 10.58 -10.39
N TRP A 183 -8.78 10.13 -9.15
CA TRP A 183 -9.74 9.20 -8.55
C TRP A 183 -10.93 9.87 -7.86
N GLY A 184 -10.92 11.21 -7.75
CA GLY A 184 -12.05 12.00 -7.24
C GLY A 184 -12.34 11.75 -5.76
N TYR A 185 -11.30 11.55 -4.95
CA TYR A 185 -11.46 11.39 -3.50
C TYR A 185 -11.94 12.68 -2.84
N LYS A 186 -12.89 12.55 -1.92
CA LYS A 186 -13.44 13.68 -1.16
C LYS A 186 -12.75 13.76 0.19
N GLU A 187 -13.00 14.86 0.89
CA GLU A 187 -12.47 15.14 2.23
C GLU A 187 -12.59 13.95 3.20
N THR A 188 -13.72 13.25 3.26
CA THR A 188 -13.87 12.05 4.10
C THR A 188 -12.86 10.96 3.73
N GLN A 189 -12.70 10.65 2.44
CA GLN A 189 -11.74 9.64 1.99
C GLN A 189 -10.29 10.07 2.22
N LEU A 190 -9.99 11.35 2.04
CA LEU A 190 -8.65 11.90 2.29
C LEU A 190 -8.29 11.81 3.79
N ASN A 191 -9.23 12.13 4.69
CA ASN A 191 -9.06 11.94 6.12
C ASN A 191 -8.85 10.46 6.52
N ASP A 192 -9.59 9.53 5.89
CA ASP A 192 -9.41 8.09 6.10
C ASP A 192 -8.00 7.64 5.66
N ILE A 193 -7.51 8.16 4.53
CA ILE A 193 -6.14 7.92 4.03
C ILE A 193 -5.11 8.48 5.00
N ILE A 194 -5.23 9.74 5.44
CA ILE A 194 -4.31 10.37 6.40
C ILE A 194 -4.21 9.55 7.68
N THR A 195 -5.37 9.15 8.23
CA THR A 195 -5.43 8.32 9.43
C THR A 195 -4.71 6.99 9.20
N THR A 196 -4.99 6.33 8.08
CA THR A 196 -4.41 5.02 7.75
C THR A 196 -2.90 5.08 7.57
N ILE A 197 -2.38 6.08 6.87
CA ILE A 197 -0.93 6.23 6.63
C ILE A 197 -0.22 6.67 7.90
N SER A 198 -0.82 7.54 8.72
CA SER A 198 -0.30 7.89 10.05
C SER A 198 -0.15 6.64 10.94
N GLU A 199 -1.13 5.73 10.92
CA GLU A 199 -1.04 4.47 11.64
C GLU A 199 0.03 3.51 11.09
N VAL A 200 0.40 3.63 9.81
CA VAL A 200 1.48 2.83 9.20
C VAL A 200 2.86 3.33 9.61
N LEU A 201 2.99 4.64 9.84
CA LEU A 201 4.23 5.32 10.25
C LEU A 201 4.49 5.30 11.78
N ALA A 202 3.48 4.95 12.59
CA ALA A 202 3.55 4.92 14.06
C ALA A 202 4.31 3.70 14.61
#